data_AF-A0A9D7EXN2-F1
#
_entry.id   AF-A0A9D7EXN2-F1
#
_cell.length_a   1.000
_cell.length_b   1.000
_cell.length_c   1.000
_cell.angle_alpha   90.00
_cell.angle_beta   90.00
_cell.angle_gamma   90.00
#
_symmetry.space_group_name_H-M   'P 1'
#
loop_
_entity.id
_entity.type
_entity.pdbx_description
1 polymer ?
#
loop_
_entity_poly.entity_id
_entity_poly.type
_entity_poly.pdbx_seq_one_letter_code
_entity_poly.pdbx_strand_id
1 'polypeptide(L)'
;MKKIFCFFTVMVVCLHLHSQIRRVTDHRTVLQKQTVMLYEGAGFSGQAKSLSPGQHLLSDFNDMASSIKVPAGIVVAIYEHGTATQGYGIWVDLLEDCTDLSVYNFNDKVSYVNVFYATKDNLYDWVRNAIKDGQFIPGHWERKKAKPTTVPANTVAVVAPPIAAPLPTEPSVLAVSGATTTITSLGVFTTEGKSYWETAKQQMGVIGNDFRGREEIGTACFERASNNFFIPDNFNFWYPQRPANDHRPPAKKTLSGKVIRSDQANIQGTYADFDVNIDIVPYPNYAYLLNTAHKPEFTTIMKLQDIPYDVKDCPPSFDAIEAEIAEDYWPKGDHTFGRARLTDMALKRVGKGICVYGLWIYDMGHCCHPEIHPAEQIWWQDTINTTKQYNLNVLCDASRRFWWRKQMDDGTKLKPWAEPPIKGLFAIAFEYSMPKTDASANVKTKQFEANYIDHYNLTEYSNANQTYSLVYQGKTIVTFKPNNNAFKVSFEQVGIAPDDPSKIKGFLVLETEVGKLSQIATSISVFNGSTPQIVKLPANSTPDKAPQQYEDKFFKKEEGHYYFTVTEKNVSSGGPGGMIENIGRSN
;
A
#
# COMPACT_ATOMS: atom_id res chain seq x y z
N MET A 1 29.09 10.89 -84.57
CA MET A 1 29.61 10.07 -83.46
C MET A 1 28.53 9.93 -82.39
N LYS A 2 28.08 8.69 -82.18
CA LYS A 2 27.43 8.11 -80.98
C LYS A 2 26.57 9.05 -80.10
N LYS A 3 25.28 9.15 -80.41
CA LYS A 3 24.12 9.32 -79.49
C LYS A 3 22.86 9.57 -80.33
N ILE A 4 22.28 8.52 -80.90
CA ILE A 4 20.92 8.38 -81.46
C ILE A 4 20.92 6.92 -81.92
N PHE A 5 20.50 5.96 -81.08
CA PHE A 5 20.17 4.57 -81.44
C PHE A 5 19.93 3.76 -80.16
N CYS A 6 18.95 4.14 -79.33
CA CYS A 6 18.50 3.25 -78.25
C CYS A 6 17.10 3.57 -77.69
N PHE A 7 16.22 4.20 -78.49
CA PHE A 7 14.85 4.51 -78.05
C PHE A 7 13.74 3.97 -78.96
N PHE A 8 14.08 3.29 -80.05
CA PHE A 8 13.07 2.83 -81.03
C PHE A 8 12.81 1.31 -81.03
N THR A 9 13.48 0.52 -80.21
CA THR A 9 13.31 -0.96 -80.22
C THR A 9 12.49 -1.50 -79.04
N VAL A 10 12.24 -0.71 -77.99
CA VAL A 10 11.42 -1.16 -76.84
C VAL A 10 9.92 -0.90 -77.05
N MET A 11 9.53 -0.08 -78.03
CA MET A 11 8.13 0.29 -78.25
C MET A 11 7.36 -0.68 -79.18
N VAL A 12 8.03 -1.61 -79.86
CA VAL A 12 7.37 -2.55 -80.81
C VAL A 12 7.09 -3.92 -80.19
N VAL A 13 7.69 -4.27 -79.05
CA VAL A 13 7.35 -5.52 -78.32
C VAL A 13 6.17 -5.33 -77.35
N CYS A 14 5.83 -4.09 -76.98
CA CYS A 14 4.65 -3.81 -76.13
C CYS A 14 3.30 -3.85 -76.88
N LEU A 15 3.30 -3.89 -78.21
CA LEU A 15 2.08 -3.83 -79.03
C LEU A 15 1.62 -5.19 -79.62
N HIS A 16 2.26 -6.32 -79.25
CA HIS A 16 1.82 -7.66 -79.65
C HIS A 16 1.38 -8.59 -78.51
N LEU A 17 1.36 -8.10 -77.26
CA LEU A 17 0.80 -8.83 -76.11
C LEU A 17 -0.54 -8.26 -75.61
N HIS A 18 -1.12 -7.28 -76.30
CA HIS A 18 -2.39 -6.63 -75.92
C HIS A 18 -3.66 -7.15 -76.65
N SER A 19 -3.60 -8.28 -77.33
CA SER A 19 -4.76 -8.83 -78.09
C SER A 19 -5.23 -10.22 -77.63
N GLN A 20 -5.28 -10.45 -76.33
CA GLN A 20 -6.05 -11.55 -75.73
C GLN A 20 -6.71 -11.05 -74.44
N ILE A 21 -7.60 -10.05 -74.55
CA ILE A 21 -8.56 -9.75 -73.50
C ILE A 21 -9.53 -10.94 -73.43
N ARG A 22 -9.18 -11.96 -72.64
CA ARG A 22 -10.17 -12.92 -72.14
C ARG A 22 -11.20 -12.10 -71.37
N ARG A 23 -12.46 -12.16 -71.80
CA ARG A 23 -13.60 -11.81 -70.94
C ARG A 23 -13.48 -12.67 -69.69
N VAL A 24 -12.88 -12.12 -68.63
CA VAL A 24 -13.06 -12.62 -67.28
C VAL A 24 -14.51 -12.27 -66.96
N THR A 25 -15.39 -13.25 -67.07
CA THR A 25 -16.71 -13.18 -66.47
C THR A 25 -16.49 -12.80 -65.01
N ASP A 26 -16.85 -11.58 -64.63
CA ASP A 26 -16.89 -11.13 -63.25
C ASP A 26 -17.97 -11.96 -62.54
N HIS A 27 -17.61 -13.18 -62.16
CA HIS A 27 -18.30 -13.90 -61.11
C HIS A 27 -17.97 -13.14 -59.82
N ARG A 28 -18.63 -11.99 -59.63
CA ARG A 28 -18.88 -11.45 -58.30
C ARG A 28 -19.65 -12.51 -57.56
N THR A 29 -18.91 -13.41 -56.92
CA THR A 29 -19.43 -14.22 -55.84
C THR A 29 -19.92 -13.20 -54.82
N VAL A 30 -21.22 -12.94 -54.82
CA VAL A 30 -21.87 -12.18 -53.75
C VAL A 30 -21.57 -12.99 -52.51
N LEU A 31 -20.59 -12.53 -51.74
CA LEU A 31 -20.17 -13.15 -50.49
C LEU A 31 -21.35 -12.99 -49.56
N GLN A 32 -22.25 -13.96 -49.59
CA GLN A 32 -23.45 -13.97 -48.76
C GLN A 32 -22.95 -13.87 -47.33
N LYS A 33 -23.27 -12.76 -46.67
CA LYS A 33 -22.83 -12.47 -45.31
C LYS A 33 -23.32 -13.63 -44.44
N GLN A 34 -22.40 -14.51 -44.04
CA GLN A 34 -22.73 -15.63 -43.17
C GLN A 34 -23.10 -15.06 -41.80
N THR A 35 -24.32 -15.32 -41.36
CA THR A 35 -24.85 -14.86 -40.07
C THR A 35 -25.30 -16.07 -39.26
N VAL A 36 -24.96 -16.06 -37.97
CA VAL A 36 -25.44 -17.00 -36.97
C VAL A 36 -26.79 -16.52 -36.48
N MET A 37 -27.71 -17.45 -36.18
CA MET A 37 -29.03 -17.12 -35.64
C MET A 37 -29.21 -17.79 -34.27
N LEU A 38 -29.38 -17.01 -33.21
CA LEU A 38 -29.86 -17.48 -31.91
C LEU A 38 -31.39 -17.47 -31.90
N TYR A 39 -31.99 -18.40 -31.17
CA TYR A 39 -33.43 -18.52 -31.00
C TYR A 39 -33.79 -18.68 -29.54
N GLU A 40 -34.86 -18.02 -29.12
CA GLU A 40 -35.38 -18.04 -27.75
C GLU A 40 -35.89 -19.44 -27.36
N GLY A 41 -36.56 -20.13 -28.28
CA GLY A 41 -37.05 -21.49 -28.06
C GLY A 41 -36.14 -22.56 -28.67
N ALA A 42 -36.26 -23.79 -28.14
CA ALA A 42 -35.71 -24.96 -28.79
C ALA A 42 -36.36 -25.19 -30.18
N GLY A 43 -35.71 -25.98 -31.03
CA GLY A 43 -36.17 -26.29 -32.39
C GLY A 43 -36.20 -25.09 -33.34
N PHE A 44 -35.39 -24.06 -33.07
CA PHE A 44 -35.31 -22.82 -33.85
C PHE A 44 -36.62 -22.01 -33.86
N SER A 45 -37.28 -21.92 -32.70
CA SER A 45 -38.57 -21.25 -32.53
C SER A 45 -38.46 -19.97 -31.67
N GLY A 46 -39.52 -19.16 -31.66
CA GLY A 46 -39.59 -17.94 -30.86
C GLY A 46 -38.85 -16.74 -31.46
N GLN A 47 -38.51 -15.76 -30.62
CA GLN A 47 -37.70 -14.62 -31.06
C GLN A 47 -36.31 -15.09 -31.51
N ALA A 48 -35.73 -14.37 -32.47
CA ALA A 48 -34.43 -14.71 -33.01
C ALA A 48 -33.50 -13.50 -33.11
N LYS A 49 -32.21 -13.73 -32.89
CA LYS A 49 -31.15 -12.71 -33.00
C LYS A 49 -30.08 -13.12 -33.99
N SER A 50 -29.80 -12.24 -34.95
CA SER A 50 -28.78 -12.45 -35.98
C SER A 50 -27.45 -11.85 -35.55
N LEU A 51 -26.37 -12.64 -35.64
CA LEU A 51 -25.01 -12.24 -35.26
C LEU A 51 -24.06 -12.44 -36.45
N SER A 52 -23.32 -11.40 -36.82
CA SER A 52 -22.20 -11.51 -37.76
C SER A 52 -20.91 -11.93 -37.05
N PRO A 53 -19.85 -12.33 -37.79
CA PRO A 53 -18.53 -12.50 -37.20
C PRO A 53 -18.12 -11.31 -36.33
N GLY A 54 -17.61 -11.58 -35.13
CA GLY A 54 -17.34 -10.59 -34.09
C GLY A 54 -17.70 -11.08 -32.69
N GLN A 55 -17.49 -10.20 -31.73
CA GLN A 55 -17.76 -10.39 -30.31
C GLN A 55 -19.06 -9.66 -29.92
N HIS A 56 -19.96 -10.35 -29.21
CA HIS A 56 -21.30 -9.84 -28.90
C HIS A 56 -21.67 -10.10 -27.45
N LEU A 57 -21.81 -9.04 -26.65
CA LEU A 57 -22.52 -9.07 -25.38
C LEU A 57 -24.03 -9.02 -25.66
N LEU A 58 -24.81 -9.95 -25.11
CA LEU A 58 -26.23 -10.08 -25.43
C LEU A 58 -27.14 -9.25 -24.53
N SER A 59 -27.07 -7.92 -24.54
CA SER A 59 -27.87 -7.09 -23.62
C SER A 59 -29.40 -7.27 -23.73
N ASP A 60 -29.93 -7.40 -24.95
CA ASP A 60 -31.37 -7.54 -25.28
C ASP A 60 -31.77 -8.99 -25.62
N PHE A 61 -30.87 -9.95 -25.42
CA PHE A 61 -31.10 -11.38 -25.65
C PHE A 61 -30.37 -12.23 -24.58
N ASN A 62 -30.14 -11.64 -23.41
CA ASN A 62 -29.35 -12.22 -22.32
C ASN A 62 -30.12 -13.36 -21.70
N ASP A 63 -29.50 -14.53 -21.57
CA ASP A 63 -30.12 -15.68 -20.89
C ASP A 63 -31.47 -16.09 -21.52
N MET A 64 -31.61 -15.89 -22.84
CA MET A 64 -32.82 -16.25 -23.59
C MET A 64 -32.59 -17.37 -24.61
N ALA A 65 -31.35 -17.60 -25.05
CA ALA A 65 -31.12 -18.52 -26.16
C ALA A 65 -31.30 -19.99 -25.73
N SER A 66 -32.14 -20.71 -26.46
CA SER A 66 -32.38 -22.15 -26.29
C SER A 66 -32.05 -22.98 -27.54
N SER A 67 -31.85 -22.37 -28.71
CA SER A 67 -31.28 -23.04 -29.89
C SER A 67 -30.50 -22.08 -30.79
N ILE A 68 -29.67 -22.62 -31.69
CA ILE A 68 -28.76 -21.82 -32.53
C ILE A 68 -28.52 -22.48 -33.89
N LYS A 69 -28.53 -21.67 -34.96
CA LYS A 69 -28.08 -22.08 -36.29
C LYS A 69 -26.69 -21.52 -36.61
N VAL A 70 -25.80 -22.41 -37.05
CA VAL A 70 -24.39 -22.11 -37.36
C VAL A 70 -24.12 -22.46 -38.82
N PRO A 71 -23.89 -21.45 -39.69
CA PRO A 71 -23.54 -21.71 -41.09
C PRO A 71 -22.23 -22.49 -41.22
N ALA A 72 -22.14 -23.35 -42.25
CA ALA A 72 -20.92 -24.07 -42.56
C ALA A 72 -19.71 -23.13 -42.72
N GLY A 73 -18.61 -23.46 -42.05
CA GLY A 73 -17.38 -22.66 -42.05
C GLY A 73 -17.34 -21.55 -40.98
N ILE A 74 -18.35 -21.45 -40.11
CA ILE A 74 -18.37 -20.59 -38.93
C ILE A 74 -18.22 -21.43 -37.66
N VAL A 75 -17.57 -20.86 -36.66
CA VAL A 75 -17.53 -21.33 -35.28
C VAL A 75 -18.22 -20.29 -34.42
N VAL A 76 -19.03 -20.77 -33.48
CA VAL A 76 -19.65 -19.93 -32.45
C VAL A 76 -19.24 -20.43 -31.08
N ALA A 77 -18.47 -19.64 -30.35
CA ALA A 77 -18.24 -19.88 -28.94
C ALA A 77 -19.28 -19.10 -28.13
N ILE A 78 -20.11 -19.81 -27.36
CA ILE A 78 -21.10 -19.22 -26.45
C ILE A 78 -20.62 -19.37 -25.00
N TYR A 79 -20.88 -18.36 -24.18
CA TYR A 79 -20.42 -18.27 -22.79
C TYR A 79 -21.59 -18.00 -21.85
N GLU A 80 -21.54 -18.57 -20.66
CA GLU A 80 -22.57 -18.43 -19.62
C GLU A 80 -22.69 -16.98 -19.14
N HIS A 81 -21.57 -16.26 -19.11
CA HIS A 81 -21.52 -14.87 -18.69
C HIS A 81 -20.69 -14.02 -19.64
N GLY A 82 -20.89 -12.70 -19.58
CA GLY A 82 -20.28 -11.75 -20.49
C GLY A 82 -19.93 -10.41 -19.86
N THR A 83 -18.87 -9.80 -20.37
CA THR A 83 -18.58 -8.36 -20.25
C THR A 83 -18.53 -7.74 -21.63
N ALA A 84 -18.33 -6.42 -21.72
CA ALA A 84 -18.20 -5.73 -23.00
C ALA A 84 -17.07 -6.29 -23.90
N THR A 85 -16.04 -6.92 -23.32
CA THR A 85 -14.84 -7.35 -24.04
C THR A 85 -14.57 -8.85 -24.01
N GLN A 86 -15.19 -9.62 -23.11
CA GLN A 86 -14.96 -11.07 -23.00
C GLN A 86 -16.13 -11.85 -22.41
N GLY A 87 -16.27 -13.11 -22.82
CA GLY A 87 -17.11 -14.12 -22.16
C GLY A 87 -16.35 -14.86 -21.05
N TYR A 88 -17.07 -15.34 -20.04
CA TYR A 88 -16.53 -16.13 -18.93
C TYR A 88 -17.58 -17.15 -18.41
N GLY A 89 -17.24 -17.94 -17.39
CA GLY A 89 -18.03 -19.08 -16.95
C GLY A 89 -17.80 -20.32 -17.82
N ILE A 90 -18.73 -21.29 -17.79
CA ILE A 90 -18.67 -22.39 -18.76
C ILE A 90 -18.84 -21.85 -20.18
N TRP A 91 -18.34 -22.59 -21.17
CA TRP A 91 -18.49 -22.24 -22.59
C TRP A 91 -18.49 -23.47 -23.48
N VAL A 92 -19.02 -23.34 -24.70
CA VAL A 92 -19.01 -24.39 -25.71
C VAL A 92 -18.84 -23.78 -27.10
N ASP A 93 -18.09 -24.44 -27.97
CA ASP A 93 -17.96 -24.08 -29.38
C ASP A 93 -18.91 -24.91 -30.25
N LEU A 94 -19.60 -24.26 -31.18
CA LEU A 94 -20.57 -24.88 -32.09
C LEU A 94 -20.15 -24.61 -33.53
N LEU A 95 -19.97 -25.67 -34.31
CA LEU A 95 -19.63 -25.63 -35.74
C LEU A 95 -20.82 -26.05 -36.62
N GLU A 96 -21.92 -26.42 -35.99
CA GLU A 96 -23.16 -26.86 -36.63
C GLU A 96 -24.37 -26.37 -35.83
N ASP A 97 -25.54 -26.47 -36.45
CA ASP A 97 -26.81 -26.18 -35.81
C ASP A 97 -27.01 -27.01 -34.54
N CYS A 98 -27.49 -26.37 -33.48
CA CYS A 98 -27.87 -27.02 -32.24
C CYS A 98 -29.34 -26.71 -31.95
N THR A 99 -30.20 -27.72 -32.11
CA THR A 99 -31.66 -27.59 -31.95
C THR A 99 -32.09 -27.37 -30.50
N ASP A 100 -31.25 -27.70 -29.52
CA ASP A 100 -31.56 -27.60 -28.10
C ASP A 100 -30.25 -27.41 -27.30
N LEU A 101 -30.04 -26.22 -26.74
CA LEU A 101 -28.85 -25.87 -25.96
C LEU A 101 -28.84 -26.51 -24.57
N SER A 102 -29.93 -27.11 -24.11
CA SER A 102 -29.97 -27.82 -22.83
C SER A 102 -29.02 -29.02 -22.79
N VAL A 103 -28.68 -29.61 -23.95
CA VAL A 103 -27.70 -30.70 -24.08
C VAL A 103 -26.29 -30.31 -23.61
N TYR A 104 -26.00 -29.00 -23.56
CA TYR A 104 -24.76 -28.42 -23.07
C TYR A 104 -24.95 -27.61 -21.78
N ASN A 105 -26.11 -27.72 -21.12
CA ASN A 105 -26.49 -26.90 -19.96
C ASN A 105 -26.46 -25.38 -20.25
N PHE A 106 -26.87 -24.99 -21.47
CA PHE A 106 -26.86 -23.61 -21.95
C PHE A 106 -28.25 -23.00 -22.23
N ASN A 107 -29.31 -23.75 -21.97
CA ASN A 107 -30.68 -23.24 -22.09
C ASN A 107 -30.87 -22.03 -21.18
N ASP A 108 -31.28 -20.90 -21.75
CA ASP A 108 -31.53 -19.64 -21.04
C ASP A 108 -30.32 -19.16 -20.22
N LYS A 109 -29.10 -19.33 -20.75
CA LYS A 109 -27.85 -18.97 -20.06
C LYS A 109 -26.81 -18.25 -20.92
N VAL A 110 -27.08 -18.05 -22.21
CA VAL A 110 -26.10 -17.41 -23.09
C VAL A 110 -26.11 -15.92 -22.84
N SER A 111 -25.00 -15.40 -22.31
CA SER A 111 -24.81 -13.95 -22.09
C SER A 111 -23.80 -13.32 -23.07
N TYR A 112 -22.90 -14.11 -23.66
CA TYR A 112 -21.88 -13.62 -24.59
C TYR A 112 -21.60 -14.62 -25.72
N VAL A 113 -21.34 -14.09 -26.91
CA VAL A 113 -21.10 -14.87 -28.12
C VAL A 113 -19.90 -14.34 -28.89
N ASN A 114 -18.99 -15.24 -29.27
CA ASN A 114 -17.91 -14.96 -30.20
C ASN A 114 -18.11 -15.77 -31.49
N VAL A 115 -18.32 -15.07 -32.61
CA VAL A 115 -18.54 -15.65 -33.93
C VAL A 115 -17.30 -15.43 -34.78
N PHE A 116 -16.71 -16.49 -35.33
CA PHE A 116 -15.53 -16.39 -36.18
C PHE A 116 -15.50 -17.50 -37.22
N TYR A 117 -14.68 -17.35 -38.26
CA TYR A 117 -14.54 -18.38 -39.29
C TYR A 117 -13.80 -19.60 -38.74
N ALA A 118 -14.17 -20.81 -39.16
CA ALA A 118 -13.49 -22.05 -38.76
C ALA A 118 -12.05 -22.16 -39.28
N THR A 119 -11.65 -21.27 -40.19
CA THR A 119 -10.30 -21.15 -40.72
C THR A 119 -9.77 -19.75 -40.47
N LYS A 120 -8.50 -19.65 -40.08
CA LYS A 120 -7.82 -18.37 -39.84
C LYS A 120 -6.55 -18.28 -40.68
N ASP A 121 -6.43 -17.19 -41.44
CA ASP A 121 -5.28 -16.85 -42.29
C ASP A 121 -4.89 -17.96 -43.28
N ASN A 122 -5.82 -18.87 -43.63
CA ASN A 122 -5.56 -20.11 -44.36
C ASN A 122 -4.50 -21.05 -43.75
N LEU A 123 -3.96 -20.74 -42.56
CA LEU A 123 -2.89 -21.47 -41.91
C LEU A 123 -3.38 -22.33 -40.74
N TYR A 124 -4.49 -21.92 -40.13
CA TYR A 124 -5.06 -22.56 -38.94
C TYR A 124 -6.50 -23.00 -39.19
N ASP A 125 -6.85 -24.14 -38.63
CA ASP A 125 -8.21 -24.62 -38.50
C ASP A 125 -8.58 -24.60 -37.02
N TRP A 126 -9.84 -24.27 -36.72
CA TRP A 126 -10.38 -24.45 -35.38
C TRP A 126 -10.66 -25.93 -35.13
N VAL A 127 -10.25 -26.41 -33.95
CA VAL A 127 -10.41 -27.80 -33.54
C VAL A 127 -11.13 -27.85 -32.20
N ARG A 128 -12.23 -28.61 -32.15
CA ARG A 128 -13.16 -28.68 -31.00
C ARG A 128 -12.49 -29.11 -29.71
N ASN A 129 -11.53 -30.02 -29.79
CA ASN A 129 -10.73 -30.42 -28.66
C ASN A 129 -9.49 -31.23 -29.09
N ALA A 130 -8.52 -31.34 -28.19
CA ALA A 130 -7.43 -32.29 -28.29
C ALA A 130 -7.04 -32.80 -26.90
N ILE A 131 -6.43 -33.99 -26.87
CA ILE A 131 -5.63 -34.42 -25.71
C ILE A 131 -4.17 -34.13 -26.04
N LYS A 132 -3.52 -33.25 -25.27
CA LYS A 132 -2.07 -33.01 -25.36
C LYS A 132 -1.46 -33.28 -24.00
N ASP A 133 -0.48 -34.17 -23.95
CA ASP A 133 0.23 -34.54 -22.73
C ASP A 133 -0.70 -35.00 -21.59
N GLY A 134 -1.79 -35.71 -21.95
CA GLY A 134 -2.80 -36.18 -21.00
C GLY A 134 -3.81 -35.11 -20.55
N GLN A 135 -3.66 -33.87 -20.98
CA GLN A 135 -4.58 -32.78 -20.68
C GLN A 135 -5.60 -32.57 -21.80
N PHE A 136 -6.88 -32.44 -21.43
CA PHE A 136 -7.94 -32.03 -22.34
C PHE A 136 -7.86 -30.53 -22.64
N ILE A 137 -7.75 -30.19 -23.92
CA ILE A 137 -7.76 -28.82 -24.42
C ILE A 137 -9.05 -28.63 -25.21
N PRO A 138 -10.06 -27.90 -24.67
CA PRO A 138 -11.24 -27.52 -25.44
C PRO A 138 -10.88 -26.46 -26.48
N GLY A 139 -11.65 -26.41 -27.58
CA GLY A 139 -11.65 -25.40 -28.64
C GLY A 139 -10.36 -24.59 -28.83
N HIS A 140 -9.55 -24.93 -29.83
CA HIS A 140 -8.29 -24.24 -30.08
C HIS A 140 -7.94 -24.15 -31.57
N TRP A 141 -7.04 -23.21 -31.90
CA TRP A 141 -6.46 -23.10 -33.22
C TRP A 141 -5.33 -24.11 -33.42
N GLU A 142 -5.43 -24.92 -34.47
CA GLU A 142 -4.39 -25.88 -34.87
C GLU A 142 -3.88 -25.57 -36.28
N ARG A 143 -2.56 -25.66 -36.47
CA ARG A 143 -1.93 -25.39 -37.76
C ARG A 143 -2.26 -26.52 -38.74
N LYS A 144 -2.72 -26.22 -39.96
CA LYS A 144 -3.10 -27.22 -40.97
C LYS A 144 -2.05 -28.31 -41.25
N LYS A 145 -0.76 -27.95 -41.20
CA LYS A 145 0.36 -28.88 -41.44
C LYS A 145 0.73 -29.75 -40.24
N ALA A 146 0.23 -29.45 -39.05
CA ALA A 146 0.54 -30.16 -37.82
C ALA A 146 -0.48 -31.26 -37.49
N LYS A 147 -1.59 -31.37 -38.24
CA LYS A 147 -2.62 -32.38 -38.00
C LYS A 147 -2.00 -33.78 -38.14
N PRO A 148 -1.87 -34.54 -37.04
CA PRO A 148 -1.50 -35.94 -37.14
C PRO A 148 -2.60 -36.65 -37.93
N THR A 149 -2.23 -37.42 -38.94
CA THR A 149 -3.14 -38.09 -39.88
C THR A 149 -4.10 -39.09 -39.23
N THR A 150 -4.01 -39.30 -37.92
CA THR A 150 -4.67 -40.37 -37.17
C THR A 150 -5.48 -39.93 -35.96
N VAL A 151 -5.68 -38.62 -35.72
CA VAL A 151 -6.60 -38.20 -34.63
C VAL A 151 -8.03 -38.34 -35.16
N PRO A 152 -8.88 -39.19 -34.54
CA PRO A 152 -10.29 -39.28 -34.93
C PRO A 152 -10.91 -37.90 -34.81
N ALA A 153 -11.61 -37.44 -35.86
CA ALA A 153 -12.31 -36.18 -35.82
C ALA A 153 -13.36 -36.25 -34.71
N ASN A 154 -13.11 -35.58 -33.57
CA ASN A 154 -14.14 -35.45 -32.56
C ASN A 154 -15.19 -34.48 -33.08
N THR A 155 -16.33 -35.02 -33.49
CA THR A 155 -17.42 -34.25 -34.08
C THR A 155 -18.35 -33.67 -33.04
N VAL A 156 -18.20 -34.02 -31.76
CA VAL A 156 -19.13 -33.63 -30.70
C VAL A 156 -18.58 -32.41 -29.96
N ALA A 157 -19.43 -31.38 -29.79
CA ALA A 157 -19.10 -30.24 -28.95
C ALA A 157 -19.01 -30.66 -27.48
N VAL A 158 -18.11 -30.05 -26.72
CA VAL A 158 -17.92 -30.36 -25.29
C VAL A 158 -17.92 -29.05 -24.51
N VAL A 159 -18.63 -29.05 -23.37
CA VAL A 159 -18.59 -27.91 -22.44
C VAL A 159 -17.19 -27.82 -21.84
N ALA A 160 -16.53 -26.71 -22.09
CA ALA A 160 -15.22 -26.41 -21.57
C ALA A 160 -15.26 -26.05 -20.07
N PRO A 161 -14.15 -26.25 -19.33
CA PRO A 161 -14.05 -25.80 -17.95
C PRO A 161 -14.34 -24.29 -17.80
N PRO A 162 -14.92 -23.86 -16.67
CA PRO A 162 -15.24 -22.45 -16.46
C PRO A 162 -14.02 -21.53 -16.58
N ILE A 163 -14.18 -20.44 -17.33
CA ILE A 163 -13.24 -19.31 -17.33
C ILE A 163 -13.60 -18.38 -16.17
N ALA A 164 -12.62 -17.97 -15.37
CA ALA A 164 -12.85 -17.03 -14.28
C ALA A 164 -13.40 -15.69 -14.80
N ALA A 165 -14.31 -15.08 -14.05
CA ALA A 165 -14.80 -13.73 -14.37
C ALA A 165 -13.63 -12.73 -14.45
N PRO A 166 -13.69 -11.75 -15.37
CA PRO A 166 -12.73 -10.65 -15.35
C PRO A 166 -12.79 -9.97 -13.99
N LEU A 167 -11.62 -9.68 -13.45
CA LEU A 167 -11.53 -8.92 -12.21
C LEU A 167 -12.08 -7.50 -12.44
N PRO A 168 -12.81 -6.91 -11.48
CA PRO A 168 -13.30 -5.54 -11.59
C PRO A 168 -12.18 -4.54 -11.90
N THR A 169 -12.33 -3.72 -12.93
CA THR A 169 -11.30 -2.72 -13.31
C THR A 169 -11.43 -1.40 -12.54
N GLU A 170 -12.57 -1.18 -11.87
CA GLU A 170 -12.77 0.02 -11.08
C GLU A 170 -11.76 0.09 -9.93
N PRO A 171 -11.13 1.26 -9.69
CA PRO A 171 -10.19 1.40 -8.59
C PRO A 171 -10.91 1.21 -7.25
N SER A 172 -10.27 0.47 -6.36
CA SER A 172 -10.63 0.39 -4.94
C SER A 172 -10.88 1.76 -4.32
N VAL A 173 -11.77 1.81 -3.32
CA VAL A 173 -11.99 3.03 -2.55
C VAL A 173 -10.69 3.39 -1.80
N LEU A 174 -10.16 4.57 -2.11
CA LEU A 174 -8.84 4.99 -1.65
C LEU A 174 -8.84 5.40 -0.17
N ALA A 175 -9.90 6.04 0.31
CA ALA A 175 -10.09 6.33 1.72
C ALA A 175 -11.57 6.54 2.07
N VAL A 176 -11.99 5.99 3.20
CA VAL A 176 -13.32 6.22 3.77
C VAL A 176 -13.20 6.61 5.25
N SER A 177 -13.89 7.67 5.64
CA SER A 177 -13.86 8.23 7.00
C SER A 177 -15.26 8.26 7.61
N GLY A 178 -15.37 7.99 8.90
CA GLY A 178 -16.61 8.07 9.67
C GLY A 178 -16.97 6.78 10.40
N ALA A 179 -17.93 6.86 11.33
CA ALA A 179 -18.31 5.77 12.23
C ALA A 179 -18.78 4.50 11.50
N THR A 180 -19.42 4.64 10.34
CA THR A 180 -19.79 3.50 9.49
C THR A 180 -19.58 3.88 8.05
N THR A 181 -18.76 3.10 7.36
CA THR A 181 -18.59 3.18 5.92
C THR A 181 -19.26 1.99 5.27
N THR A 182 -20.19 2.25 4.36
CA THR A 182 -20.82 1.23 3.53
C THR A 182 -20.30 1.28 2.11
N ILE A 183 -19.78 0.17 1.63
CA ILE A 183 -19.32 -0.04 0.27
C ILE A 183 -20.26 -1.04 -0.42
N THR A 184 -20.84 -0.63 -1.55
CA THR A 184 -21.76 -1.45 -2.35
C THR A 184 -21.05 -2.19 -3.48
N SER A 185 -19.92 -1.67 -3.95
CA SER A 185 -19.08 -2.30 -4.97
C SER A 185 -17.60 -2.12 -4.62
N LEU A 186 -16.80 -3.18 -4.78
CA LEU A 186 -15.36 -3.15 -4.54
C LEU A 186 -14.61 -3.42 -5.84
N GLY A 187 -13.64 -2.56 -6.11
CA GLY A 187 -12.62 -2.76 -7.12
C GLY A 187 -11.58 -3.82 -6.73
N VAL A 188 -10.65 -4.08 -7.65
CA VAL A 188 -9.47 -4.92 -7.37
C VAL A 188 -8.47 -4.15 -6.53
N PHE A 189 -7.88 -4.85 -5.56
CA PHE A 189 -6.80 -4.35 -4.74
C PHE A 189 -5.65 -3.85 -5.62
N THR A 190 -5.40 -2.53 -5.55
CA THR A 190 -4.55 -1.81 -6.50
C THR A 190 -3.10 -2.29 -6.46
N THR A 191 -2.33 -2.00 -7.52
CA THR A 191 -0.88 -2.29 -7.52
C THR A 191 -0.15 -1.54 -6.41
N GLU A 192 -0.58 -0.30 -6.12
CA GLU A 192 -0.06 0.49 -4.99
C GLU A 192 -0.42 -0.15 -3.64
N GLY A 193 -1.69 -0.52 -3.43
CA GLY A 193 -2.15 -1.24 -2.24
C GLY A 193 -1.38 -2.55 -2.03
N LYS A 194 -1.08 -3.28 -3.12
CA LYS A 194 -0.20 -4.46 -3.09
C LYS A 194 1.22 -4.12 -2.65
N SER A 195 1.80 -3.04 -3.16
CA SER A 195 3.12 -2.58 -2.71
C SER A 195 3.13 -2.28 -1.22
N TYR A 196 2.15 -1.52 -0.72
CA TYR A 196 2.01 -1.27 0.72
C TYR A 196 1.81 -2.58 1.49
N TRP A 197 1.01 -3.52 1.00
CA TRP A 197 0.79 -4.79 1.66
C TRP A 197 2.09 -5.59 1.85
N GLU A 198 2.93 -5.62 0.82
CA GLU A 198 4.27 -6.23 0.90
C GLU A 198 5.16 -5.51 1.91
N THR A 199 5.14 -4.18 1.94
CA THR A 199 5.85 -3.38 2.95
C THR A 199 5.35 -3.69 4.36
N ALA A 200 4.04 -3.74 4.58
CA ALA A 200 3.45 -4.05 5.88
C ALA A 200 3.91 -5.43 6.39
N LYS A 201 3.95 -6.45 5.53
CA LYS A 201 4.47 -7.79 5.91
C LYS A 201 5.92 -7.74 6.40
N GLN A 202 6.74 -6.86 5.83
CA GLN A 202 8.13 -6.64 6.25
C GLN A 202 8.23 -5.82 7.54
N GLN A 203 7.16 -5.13 7.93
CA GLN A 203 7.05 -4.29 9.11
C GLN A 203 6.05 -4.86 10.13
N MET A 204 5.97 -6.19 10.23
CA MET A 204 5.13 -6.91 11.21
C MET A 204 3.62 -6.65 11.06
N GLY A 205 3.16 -6.42 9.84
CA GLY A 205 1.75 -6.17 9.49
C GLY A 205 1.30 -4.72 9.62
N VAL A 206 2.20 -3.78 9.93
CA VAL A 206 1.88 -2.37 10.17
C VAL A 206 2.87 -1.47 9.43
N ILE A 207 2.37 -0.43 8.78
CA ILE A 207 3.21 0.65 8.22
C ILE A 207 3.03 1.90 9.08
N GLY A 208 4.14 2.55 9.43
CA GLY A 208 4.13 3.85 10.11
C GLY A 208 3.78 5.02 9.17
N ASN A 209 4.28 6.20 9.50
CA ASN A 209 4.07 7.45 8.74
C ASN A 209 4.48 7.36 7.26
N ASP A 210 5.42 6.46 6.90
CA ASP A 210 5.81 6.20 5.51
C ASP A 210 4.61 5.76 4.62
N PHE A 211 3.48 5.35 5.19
CA PHE A 211 2.25 5.05 4.44
C PHE A 211 1.71 6.25 3.66
N ARG A 212 1.99 7.48 4.10
CA ARG A 212 1.64 8.73 3.39
C ARG A 212 2.77 9.26 2.51
N GLY A 213 3.78 8.42 2.28
CA GLY A 213 5.00 8.82 1.61
C GLY A 213 6.03 9.40 2.57
N ARG A 214 7.12 9.87 1.97
CA ARG A 214 8.33 10.28 2.67
C ARG A 214 8.18 11.69 3.25
N GLU A 215 8.45 11.85 4.55
CA GLU A 215 8.43 13.18 5.19
C GLU A 215 9.80 13.86 5.12
N GLU A 216 9.94 14.83 4.22
CA GLU A 216 11.16 15.63 4.06
C GLU A 216 11.52 16.44 5.32
N ILE A 217 12.83 16.52 5.57
CA ILE A 217 13.43 17.28 6.66
C ILE A 217 14.42 18.30 6.10
N GLY A 218 14.77 19.32 6.89
CA GLY A 218 15.77 20.31 6.50
C GLY A 218 17.15 19.69 6.26
N THR A 219 17.94 20.28 5.35
CA THR A 219 19.32 19.84 5.05
C THR A 219 20.36 20.39 6.02
N ALA A 220 20.00 21.39 6.82
CA ALA A 220 20.88 21.99 7.82
C ALA A 220 21.09 21.02 8.97
N CYS A 221 22.33 20.85 9.40
CA CYS A 221 22.67 20.12 10.62
C CYS A 221 22.15 20.84 11.86
N PHE A 222 22.00 20.07 12.94
CA PHE A 222 21.65 20.60 14.24
C PHE A 222 22.89 20.85 15.08
N GLU A 223 22.98 22.06 15.62
CA GLU A 223 23.96 22.43 16.61
C GLU A 223 23.56 21.82 17.95
N ARG A 224 24.51 21.19 18.64
CA ARG A 224 24.27 20.85 20.04
C ARG A 224 24.36 22.15 20.82
N ALA A 225 23.22 22.76 21.07
CA ALA A 225 23.11 23.87 22.01
C ALA A 225 23.75 23.42 23.32
N SER A 226 24.99 23.85 23.55
CA SER A 226 25.64 23.54 24.79
C SER A 226 24.90 24.37 25.83
N ASN A 227 24.43 23.76 26.91
CA ASN A 227 23.92 24.54 28.04
C ASN A 227 25.05 25.33 28.75
N ASN A 228 26.22 25.45 28.11
CA ASN A 228 27.45 26.04 28.62
C ASN A 228 27.80 27.29 27.80
N PHE A 229 27.59 28.44 28.39
CA PHE A 229 27.91 29.75 27.79
C PHE A 229 29.36 29.87 27.26
N PHE A 230 30.29 29.02 27.69
CA PHE A 230 31.70 29.06 27.27
C PHE A 230 32.06 28.14 26.10
N ILE A 231 31.15 27.25 25.66
CA ILE A 231 31.37 26.42 24.49
C ILE A 231 30.66 27.11 23.34
N PRO A 232 31.39 27.55 22.29
CA PRO A 232 30.76 28.28 21.21
C PRO A 232 29.70 27.39 20.54
N ASP A 233 28.55 27.98 20.23
CA ASP A 233 27.38 27.29 19.65
C ASP A 233 27.66 26.70 18.24
N ASN A 234 28.84 26.97 17.66
CA ASN A 234 29.22 26.62 16.30
C ASN A 234 29.64 25.14 16.07
N PHE A 235 29.24 24.22 16.94
CA PHE A 235 29.52 22.79 16.76
C PHE A 235 28.25 22.06 16.33
N ASN A 236 28.22 21.72 15.04
CA ASN A 236 27.24 20.83 14.44
C ASN A 236 27.49 19.39 14.89
N PHE A 237 26.51 18.76 15.54
CA PHE A 237 26.62 17.38 16.05
C PHE A 237 25.88 16.39 15.16
N TRP A 238 24.68 16.76 14.73
CA TRP A 238 23.77 15.86 14.02
C TRP A 238 23.57 16.31 12.58
N TYR A 239 23.68 15.36 11.66
CA TYR A 239 23.61 15.62 10.24
C TYR A 239 22.62 14.69 9.55
N PRO A 240 21.78 15.19 8.63
CA PRO A 240 20.92 14.32 7.83
C PRO A 240 21.71 13.28 7.06
N GLN A 241 21.28 12.03 7.14
CA GLN A 241 21.83 10.98 6.29
C GLN A 241 21.16 10.99 4.92
N ARG A 242 21.96 10.68 3.91
CA ARG A 242 21.48 10.33 2.58
C ARG A 242 22.44 9.35 1.93
N PRO A 243 21.94 8.40 1.11
CA PRO A 243 22.81 7.63 0.24
C PRO A 243 23.60 8.58 -0.66
N ALA A 244 24.86 8.26 -0.94
CA ALA A 244 25.74 9.10 -1.76
C ALA A 244 25.15 9.48 -3.14
N ASN A 245 24.30 8.60 -3.69
CA ASN A 245 23.64 8.78 -4.99
C ASN A 245 22.18 9.27 -4.89
N ASP A 246 21.68 9.58 -3.69
CA ASP A 246 20.33 10.12 -3.50
C ASP A 246 20.37 11.65 -3.48
N HIS A 247 19.98 12.25 -4.60
CA HIS A 247 19.90 13.71 -4.73
C HIS A 247 18.59 14.30 -4.20
N ARG A 248 17.67 13.48 -3.69
CA ARG A 248 16.43 13.98 -3.07
C ARG A 248 16.72 14.63 -1.72
N PRO A 249 15.82 15.48 -1.21
CA PRO A 249 15.93 16.01 0.15
C PRO A 249 16.08 14.87 1.18
N PRO A 250 16.86 15.09 2.26
CA PRO A 250 16.86 14.21 3.40
C PRO A 250 15.44 14.07 3.95
N ALA A 251 15.17 12.95 4.60
CA ALA A 251 13.84 12.71 5.12
C ALA A 251 13.86 11.64 6.20
N LYS A 252 12.78 11.57 6.96
CA LYS A 252 12.54 10.50 7.92
C LYS A 252 12.47 9.13 7.23
N LYS A 253 12.75 8.08 8.00
CA LYS A 253 12.84 6.69 7.53
C LYS A 253 12.26 5.72 8.55
N THR A 254 11.63 4.67 8.04
CA THR A 254 11.39 3.45 8.82
C THR A 254 12.61 2.51 8.79
N LEU A 255 12.98 2.02 9.96
CA LEU A 255 13.86 0.87 10.18
C LEU A 255 13.02 -0.30 10.71
N SER A 256 13.14 -1.47 10.10
CA SER A 256 12.66 -2.73 10.68
C SER A 256 13.81 -3.72 10.84
N GLY A 257 13.89 -4.34 12.01
CA GLY A 257 15.00 -5.25 12.32
C GLY A 257 14.82 -5.96 13.64
N LYS A 258 15.91 -6.56 14.13
CA LYS A 258 15.96 -7.31 15.39
C LYS A 258 16.72 -6.50 16.43
N VAL A 259 16.12 -6.28 17.59
CA VAL A 259 16.79 -5.62 18.72
C VAL A 259 17.90 -6.53 19.25
N ILE A 260 19.12 -6.02 19.35
CA ILE A 260 20.26 -6.74 19.92
C ILE A 260 20.67 -6.19 21.29
N ARG A 261 20.43 -4.90 21.52
CA ARG A 261 20.68 -4.22 22.79
C ARG A 261 19.63 -3.12 22.95
N SER A 262 19.27 -2.87 24.19
CA SER A 262 18.56 -1.66 24.56
C SER A 262 19.05 -1.27 25.95
N ASP A 263 19.30 0.02 26.16
CA ASP A 263 19.71 0.56 27.44
C ASP A 263 19.33 2.04 27.52
N GLN A 264 19.49 2.61 28.71
CA GLN A 264 19.26 4.03 28.94
C GLN A 264 20.60 4.69 29.19
N ALA A 265 20.97 5.64 28.33
CA ALA A 265 22.09 6.52 28.57
C ALA A 265 21.83 7.33 29.85
N ASN A 266 22.85 7.50 30.67
CA ASN A 266 22.78 8.32 31.89
C ASN A 266 24.09 9.09 32.04
N ILE A 267 24.37 9.93 31.06
CA ILE A 267 25.56 10.75 31.01
C ILE A 267 25.22 12.08 31.67
N GLN A 268 25.96 12.43 32.72
CA GLN A 268 25.86 13.71 33.40
C GLN A 268 27.00 14.65 32.96
N GLY A 269 26.79 15.95 33.07
CA GLY A 269 27.82 16.96 32.85
C GLY A 269 27.43 17.95 31.75
N THR A 270 28.44 18.51 31.09
CA THR A 270 28.29 19.55 30.06
C THR A 270 27.48 19.07 28.86
N TYR A 271 27.57 17.78 28.57
CA TYR A 271 26.95 17.09 27.46
C TYR A 271 26.03 15.99 28.00
N ALA A 272 25.08 16.38 28.86
CA ALA A 272 24.17 15.42 29.46
C ALA A 272 23.36 14.68 28.37
N ASP A 273 23.16 13.40 28.59
CA ASP A 273 22.47 12.49 27.69
C ASP A 273 21.67 11.48 28.52
N PHE A 274 20.38 11.40 28.24
CA PHE A 274 19.43 10.56 28.96
C PHE A 274 18.55 9.73 28.03
N ASP A 275 19.07 9.49 26.82
CA ASP A 275 18.33 8.85 25.74
C ASP A 275 18.10 7.36 26.04
N VAL A 276 17.02 6.82 25.48
CA VAL A 276 16.78 5.38 25.41
C VAL A 276 17.37 4.89 24.10
N ASN A 277 18.43 4.12 24.19
CA ASN A 277 19.19 3.62 23.05
C ASN A 277 18.66 2.23 22.71
N ILE A 278 18.31 2.00 21.44
CA ILE A 278 17.81 0.73 20.93
C ILE A 278 18.63 0.34 19.71
N ASP A 279 19.54 -0.63 19.86
CA ASP A 279 20.33 -1.13 18.73
C ASP A 279 19.58 -2.20 17.97
N ILE A 280 19.40 -1.95 16.68
CA ILE A 280 18.60 -2.76 15.79
C ILE A 280 19.46 -3.23 14.63
N VAL A 281 19.63 -4.54 14.52
CA VAL A 281 20.19 -5.16 13.30
C VAL A 281 19.10 -5.15 12.23
N PRO A 282 19.27 -4.42 11.11
CA PRO A 282 18.22 -4.29 10.11
C PRO A 282 17.89 -5.63 9.46
N TYR A 283 16.61 -5.84 9.14
CA TYR A 283 16.25 -6.91 8.22
C TYR A 283 16.79 -6.64 6.80
N PRO A 284 16.90 -7.65 5.92
CA PRO A 284 17.58 -7.51 4.63
C PRO A 284 17.09 -6.32 3.78
N ASN A 285 15.79 -6.02 3.78
CA ASN A 285 15.21 -4.91 3.02
C ASN A 285 15.50 -3.52 3.62
N TYR A 286 16.04 -3.47 4.85
CA TYR A 286 16.45 -2.26 5.57
C TYR A 286 17.96 -2.16 5.75
N ALA A 287 18.74 -3.18 5.37
CA ALA A 287 20.20 -3.19 5.47
C ALA A 287 20.87 -2.05 4.66
N TYR A 288 20.15 -1.47 3.69
CA TYR A 288 20.63 -0.28 2.97
C TYR A 288 20.88 0.91 3.90
N LEU A 289 20.15 1.03 5.02
CA LEU A 289 20.34 2.12 5.98
C LEU A 289 21.74 2.04 6.65
N LEU A 290 22.32 0.85 6.80
CA LEU A 290 23.71 0.68 7.22
C LEU A 290 24.68 0.87 6.04
N ASN A 291 24.42 0.17 4.93
CA ASN A 291 25.36 0.12 3.81
C ASN A 291 25.56 1.45 3.09
N THR A 292 24.58 2.35 3.21
CA THR A 292 24.62 3.69 2.60
C THR A 292 24.81 4.80 3.61
N ALA A 293 24.96 4.47 4.89
CA ALA A 293 25.24 5.43 5.93
C ALA A 293 26.62 6.07 5.77
N HIS A 294 26.80 7.20 6.43
CA HIS A 294 28.12 7.76 6.68
C HIS A 294 29.02 6.70 7.35
N LYS A 295 30.28 6.64 6.94
CA LYS A 295 31.23 5.68 7.51
C LYS A 295 31.62 6.12 8.93
N PRO A 296 32.00 5.17 9.80
CA PRO A 296 32.56 5.53 11.10
C PRO A 296 33.78 6.42 10.93
N GLU A 297 33.80 7.57 11.60
CA GLU A 297 34.91 8.51 11.55
C GLU A 297 35.18 9.11 12.94
N PHE A 298 36.44 9.11 13.35
CA PHE A 298 36.86 9.70 14.62
C PHE A 298 37.07 11.22 14.44
N THR A 299 36.12 12.02 14.93
CA THR A 299 36.03 13.44 14.58
C THR A 299 36.79 14.34 15.54
N THR A 300 37.01 15.59 15.14
CA THR A 300 37.63 16.61 16.02
C THR A 300 36.78 16.91 17.25
N ILE A 301 35.45 16.79 17.16
CA ILE A 301 34.56 16.96 18.32
C ILE A 301 34.89 15.90 19.37
N MET A 302 35.02 14.64 18.97
CA MET A 302 35.40 13.56 19.88
C MET A 302 36.78 13.79 20.53
N LYS A 303 37.72 14.42 19.84
CA LYS A 303 39.03 14.79 20.41
C LYS A 303 38.95 15.91 21.47
N LEU A 304 37.99 16.81 21.34
CA LEU A 304 37.84 17.99 22.20
C LEU A 304 37.03 17.69 23.46
N GLN A 305 36.13 16.72 23.39
CA GLN A 305 35.46 16.23 24.59
C GLN A 305 36.48 15.36 25.33
N ASP A 306 37.08 15.89 26.40
CA ASP A 306 37.98 15.19 27.33
C ASP A 306 37.22 14.12 28.14
N ILE A 307 36.45 13.29 27.45
CA ILE A 307 35.63 12.24 28.01
C ILE A 307 36.57 11.05 28.23
N PRO A 308 36.58 10.45 29.43
CA PRO A 308 37.37 9.27 29.74
C PRO A 308 36.82 7.98 29.06
N TYR A 309 36.34 8.09 27.82
CA TYR A 309 35.93 6.96 27.01
C TYR A 309 37.12 6.43 26.22
N ASP A 310 37.37 5.13 26.37
CA ASP A 310 38.48 4.35 25.80
C ASP A 310 38.41 4.18 24.26
N VAL A 311 37.63 5.01 23.57
CA VAL A 311 37.42 4.91 22.12
C VAL A 311 38.53 5.69 21.42
N LYS A 312 39.75 5.18 21.49
CA LYS A 312 40.86 5.72 20.68
C LYS A 312 40.63 5.53 19.18
N ASP A 313 39.77 4.57 18.82
CA ASP A 313 39.45 4.21 17.44
C ASP A 313 37.95 3.90 17.30
N CYS A 314 37.33 4.41 16.23
CA CYS A 314 35.97 4.02 15.83
C CYS A 314 35.97 2.60 15.21
N PRO A 315 34.86 1.85 15.32
CA PRO A 315 34.77 0.54 14.69
C PRO A 315 34.95 0.68 13.17
N PRO A 316 35.47 -0.34 12.46
CA PRO A 316 35.64 -0.28 11.01
C PRO A 316 34.30 -0.26 10.24
N SER A 317 33.22 -0.70 10.87
CA SER A 317 31.85 -0.70 10.34
C SER A 317 30.83 -0.87 11.46
N PHE A 318 29.61 -0.39 11.24
CA PHE A 318 28.46 -0.65 12.10
C PHE A 318 27.68 -1.88 11.62
N ASP A 319 27.19 -2.70 12.55
CA ASP A 319 26.34 -3.87 12.31
C ASP A 319 24.88 -3.68 12.76
N ALA A 320 24.62 -2.61 13.51
CA ALA A 320 23.30 -2.19 13.96
C ALA A 320 23.12 -0.68 13.75
N ILE A 321 21.86 -0.27 13.68
CA ILE A 321 21.44 1.13 13.68
C ILE A 321 20.84 1.39 15.05
N GLU A 322 21.30 2.46 15.69
CA GLU A 322 20.74 2.93 16.94
C GLU A 322 19.46 3.71 16.69
N ALA A 323 18.42 3.46 17.48
CA ALA A 323 17.25 4.31 17.54
C ALA A 323 17.22 4.96 18.92
N GLU A 324 17.13 6.28 18.95
CA GLU A 324 17.21 7.06 20.19
C GLU A 324 15.95 7.91 20.40
N ILE A 325 15.60 8.06 21.68
CA ILE A 325 14.61 9.02 22.13
C ILE A 325 14.84 9.45 23.57
N ALA A 326 14.72 10.74 23.84
CA ALA A 326 14.63 11.26 25.20
C ALA A 326 13.18 11.18 25.72
N GLU A 327 12.97 10.54 26.87
CA GLU A 327 11.62 10.34 27.44
C GLU A 327 11.21 11.42 28.48
N ASP A 328 12.13 12.15 29.14
CA ASP A 328 11.84 13.40 29.90
C ASP A 328 13.15 14.04 30.43
N TYR A 329 13.21 15.38 30.48
CA TYR A 329 14.25 16.16 31.14
C TYR A 329 13.81 16.58 32.55
N TRP A 330 13.93 15.64 33.50
CA TRP A 330 14.28 15.84 34.92
C TRP A 330 13.80 17.12 35.67
N PRO A 331 13.22 16.94 36.87
CA PRO A 331 14.04 17.22 38.06
C PRO A 331 14.15 16.02 39.02
N LYS A 332 15.25 15.97 39.77
CA LYS A 332 15.64 14.96 40.79
C LYS A 332 14.45 14.50 41.63
N GLY A 333 14.13 13.20 41.59
CA GLY A 333 13.57 12.50 42.75
C GLY A 333 12.29 11.71 42.55
N ASP A 334 11.64 11.77 41.39
CA ASP A 334 10.45 10.95 41.13
C ASP A 334 10.67 10.01 39.94
N HIS A 335 11.08 8.77 40.25
CA HIS A 335 11.25 7.68 39.28
C HIS A 335 9.91 7.10 38.77
N THR A 336 8.77 7.70 39.12
CA THR A 336 7.45 7.15 38.76
C THR A 336 6.86 7.68 37.45
N PHE A 337 7.48 8.69 36.82
CA PHE A 337 7.02 9.27 35.55
C PHE A 337 7.99 9.00 34.39
N GLY A 338 7.48 8.42 33.31
CA GLY A 338 8.12 8.36 31.99
C GLY A 338 9.23 7.32 31.86
N ARG A 339 10.41 7.56 32.47
CA ARG A 339 11.72 6.93 32.11
C ARG A 339 11.79 5.40 32.01
N ALA A 340 10.89 4.68 32.67
CA ALA A 340 10.93 3.22 32.69
C ALA A 340 10.10 2.59 31.58
N ARG A 341 9.08 3.25 31.04
CA ARG A 341 8.07 2.48 30.30
C ARG A 341 8.54 2.10 28.91
N LEU A 342 9.06 3.05 28.11
CA LEU A 342 9.62 2.69 26.81
C LEU A 342 10.87 1.81 26.97
N THR A 343 11.77 2.17 27.88
CA THR A 343 12.97 1.38 28.21
C THR A 343 12.60 -0.06 28.58
N ASP A 344 11.64 -0.27 29.49
CA ASP A 344 11.18 -1.59 29.89
C ASP A 344 10.53 -2.35 28.74
N MET A 345 9.79 -1.66 27.87
CA MET A 345 9.19 -2.24 26.68
C MET A 345 10.28 -2.68 25.70
N ALA A 346 11.26 -1.83 25.41
CA ALA A 346 12.38 -2.09 24.50
C ALA A 346 13.34 -3.16 25.02
N LEU A 347 13.70 -3.13 26.32
CA LEU A 347 14.51 -4.16 26.98
C LEU A 347 13.89 -5.56 26.83
N LYS A 348 12.56 -5.68 26.94
CA LYS A 348 11.83 -6.95 26.74
C LYS A 348 11.78 -7.40 25.26
N ARG A 349 12.26 -6.57 24.33
CA ARG A 349 12.39 -6.88 22.90
C ARG A 349 13.77 -7.37 22.49
N VAL A 350 14.78 -7.41 23.34
CA VAL A 350 16.09 -7.98 22.96
C VAL A 350 15.89 -9.38 22.39
N GLY A 351 16.39 -9.60 21.17
CA GLY A 351 16.20 -10.83 20.40
C GLY A 351 14.93 -10.89 19.54
N LYS A 352 14.08 -9.85 19.51
CA LYS A 352 12.80 -9.82 18.80
C LYS A 352 12.75 -8.69 17.76
N GLY A 353 11.77 -8.78 16.86
CA GLY A 353 11.54 -7.78 15.82
C GLY A 353 11.04 -6.45 16.37
N ILE A 354 11.44 -5.33 15.78
CA ILE A 354 10.91 -4.00 16.07
C ILE A 354 10.89 -3.18 14.79
N CYS A 355 9.99 -2.20 14.73
CA CYS A 355 10.02 -1.14 13.75
C CYS A 355 10.13 0.20 14.45
N VAL A 356 10.93 1.10 13.88
CA VAL A 356 11.09 2.47 14.34
C VAL A 356 10.96 3.39 13.13
N TYR A 357 10.27 4.52 13.27
CA TYR A 357 10.24 5.59 12.29
C TYR A 357 10.71 6.88 12.94
N GLY A 358 11.57 7.63 12.23
CA GLY A 358 12.08 8.90 12.72
C GLY A 358 13.13 9.47 11.80
N LEU A 359 13.92 10.39 12.34
CA LEU A 359 14.96 11.12 11.63
C LEU A 359 16.21 10.26 11.41
N TRP A 360 16.55 9.99 10.15
CA TRP A 360 17.77 9.25 9.84
C TRP A 360 18.95 10.20 9.72
N ILE A 361 19.83 10.15 10.72
CA ILE A 361 20.95 11.07 10.90
C ILE A 361 22.23 10.30 11.27
N TYR A 362 23.38 10.98 11.26
CA TYR A 362 24.58 10.46 11.90
C TYR A 362 25.03 11.38 13.03
N ASP A 363 25.48 10.77 14.12
CA ASP A 363 25.98 11.48 15.31
C ASP A 363 27.51 11.63 15.23
N MET A 364 27.98 12.84 14.96
CA MET A 364 29.41 13.14 14.87
C MET A 364 30.12 13.07 16.24
N GLY A 365 29.38 13.11 17.35
CA GLY A 365 29.88 12.92 18.71
C GLY A 365 30.14 11.46 19.07
N HIS A 366 29.54 10.51 18.33
CA HIS A 366 29.64 9.08 18.60
C HIS A 366 30.13 8.30 17.38
N CYS A 367 31.34 8.62 16.89
CA CYS A 367 31.94 7.94 15.74
C CYS A 367 31.16 8.05 14.41
N CYS A 368 30.31 9.06 14.23
CA CYS A 368 29.40 9.16 13.08
C CYS A 368 28.44 7.96 13.00
N HIS A 369 27.98 7.46 14.15
CA HIS A 369 27.06 6.34 14.24
C HIS A 369 25.76 6.64 13.47
N PRO A 370 25.27 5.73 12.61
CA PRO A 370 24.00 5.90 11.94
C PRO A 370 22.83 5.65 12.88
N GLU A 371 21.98 6.65 13.05
CA GLU A 371 20.91 6.59 14.03
C GLU A 371 19.56 7.02 13.44
N ILE A 372 18.48 6.56 14.08
CA ILE A 372 17.15 7.13 13.97
C ILE A 372 16.90 7.99 15.22
N HIS A 373 17.15 9.30 15.15
CA HIS A 373 17.08 10.19 16.30
C HIS A 373 16.51 11.58 15.97
N PRO A 374 15.38 11.96 16.59
CA PRO A 374 14.54 11.10 17.42
C PRO A 374 13.77 10.07 16.61
N ALA A 375 13.55 8.94 17.28
CA ALA A 375 12.45 8.05 16.99
C ALA A 375 11.12 8.74 17.32
N GLU A 376 10.21 8.81 16.36
CA GLU A 376 8.87 9.41 16.53
C GLU A 376 7.77 8.36 16.60
N GLN A 377 8.01 7.18 16.03
CA GLN A 377 7.12 6.04 16.16
C GLN A 377 7.90 4.76 16.41
N ILE A 378 7.37 3.90 17.27
CA ILE A 378 7.93 2.58 17.56
C ILE A 378 6.79 1.57 17.58
N TRP A 379 6.91 0.47 16.84
CA TRP A 379 5.89 -0.58 16.83
C TRP A 379 6.42 -1.99 16.65
N TRP A 380 5.61 -2.96 17.06
CA TRP A 380 5.82 -4.37 16.79
C TRP A 380 4.52 -5.16 16.93
N GLN A 381 4.56 -6.43 16.50
CA GLN A 381 3.45 -7.36 16.64
C GLN A 381 3.86 -8.55 17.50
N ASP A 382 3.01 -8.90 18.47
CA ASP A 382 3.10 -10.10 19.27
C ASP A 382 1.88 -10.98 19.04
N THR A 383 2.05 -12.30 19.09
CA THR A 383 0.93 -13.25 18.97
C THR A 383 0.68 -13.88 20.33
N ILE A 384 -0.48 -13.61 20.93
CA ILE A 384 -0.88 -14.12 22.23
C ILE A 384 -2.13 -14.99 22.04
N ASN A 385 -2.04 -16.30 22.28
CA ASN A 385 -3.16 -17.24 22.14
C ASN A 385 -3.93 -17.08 20.81
N THR A 386 -3.20 -17.04 19.68
CA THR A 386 -3.71 -16.80 18.30
C THR A 386 -4.22 -15.39 18.00
N THR A 387 -4.33 -14.52 19.01
CA THR A 387 -4.68 -13.11 18.84
C THR A 387 -3.42 -12.34 18.49
N LYS A 388 -3.48 -11.51 17.44
CA LYS A 388 -2.40 -10.57 17.16
C LYS A 388 -2.60 -9.34 18.02
N GLN A 389 -1.55 -8.92 18.71
CA GLN A 389 -1.48 -7.66 19.44
C GLN A 389 -0.40 -6.80 18.80
N TYR A 390 -0.80 -5.65 18.29
CA TYR A 390 0.08 -4.62 17.75
C TYR A 390 0.37 -3.64 18.88
N ASN A 391 1.64 -3.45 19.23
CA ASN A 391 2.06 -2.40 20.16
C ASN A 391 2.48 -1.21 19.31
N LEU A 392 1.80 -0.07 19.49
CA LEU A 392 1.91 1.10 18.63
C LEU A 392 2.21 2.31 19.51
N ASN A 393 3.36 2.94 19.31
CA ASN A 393 3.84 4.02 20.17
C ASN A 393 4.17 5.24 19.32
N VAL A 394 3.64 6.40 19.70
CA VAL A 394 3.98 7.70 19.11
C VAL A 394 4.64 8.53 20.17
N LEU A 395 5.78 9.12 19.83
CA LEU A 395 6.57 9.84 20.80
C LEU A 395 7.03 11.18 20.23
N CYS A 396 7.11 12.15 21.12
CA CYS A 396 7.78 13.41 20.89
C CYS A 396 9.00 13.45 21.80
N ASP A 397 10.15 13.60 21.18
CA ASP A 397 11.44 13.68 21.86
C ASP A 397 11.48 14.80 22.90
N ALA A 398 11.79 14.42 24.14
CA ALA A 398 11.81 15.32 25.28
C ALA A 398 13.15 16.07 25.44
N SER A 399 14.16 15.80 24.60
CA SER A 399 15.44 16.52 24.64
C SER A 399 15.28 17.98 24.19
N ARG A 400 14.23 18.26 23.41
CA ARG A 400 13.91 19.56 22.81
C ARG A 400 14.99 20.07 21.84
N ARG A 401 15.96 19.23 21.47
CA ARG A 401 17.08 19.58 20.57
C ARG A 401 16.61 19.91 19.15
N PHE A 402 15.51 19.30 18.71
CA PHE A 402 15.07 19.30 17.31
C PHE A 402 13.83 20.18 17.02
N TRP A 403 13.47 21.04 17.97
CA TRP A 403 12.16 21.69 17.99
C TRP A 403 12.12 23.03 17.27
N TRP A 404 13.19 23.81 17.31
CA TRP A 404 13.19 25.22 16.88
C TRP A 404 14.10 25.45 15.69
N ARG A 405 13.75 26.43 14.86
CA ARG A 405 14.58 26.78 13.68
C ARG A 405 15.93 27.33 14.11
N LYS A 406 16.01 28.02 15.24
CA LYS A 406 17.27 28.58 15.78
C LYS A 406 18.27 27.53 16.31
N GLN A 407 17.89 26.25 16.35
CA GLN A 407 18.78 25.14 16.75
C GLN A 407 19.47 24.48 15.55
N MET A 408 19.20 24.97 14.34
CA MET A 408 19.84 24.53 13.10
C MET A 408 20.89 25.53 12.64
N ASP A 409 21.92 25.00 11.99
CA ASP A 409 22.84 25.78 11.15
C ASP A 409 22.05 26.50 10.04
N ASP A 410 22.52 27.66 9.59
CA ASP A 410 21.76 28.72 8.90
C ASP A 410 21.29 28.42 7.45
N GLY A 411 21.12 27.14 7.10
CA GLY A 411 20.72 26.66 5.78
C GLY A 411 19.34 27.14 5.28
N THR A 412 19.19 27.21 3.96
CA THR A 412 17.94 27.66 3.32
C THR A 412 16.85 26.58 3.41
N LYS A 413 15.68 26.94 3.97
CA LYS A 413 14.50 26.09 4.31
C LYS A 413 14.62 25.35 5.66
N LEU A 414 14.54 26.11 6.74
CA LEU A 414 14.52 25.59 8.11
C LEU A 414 13.13 25.04 8.46
N LYS A 415 12.97 23.72 8.34
CA LYS A 415 11.86 22.98 8.96
C LYS A 415 12.44 22.20 10.14
N PRO A 416 12.01 22.46 11.39
CA PRO A 416 12.33 21.61 12.55
C PRO A 416 12.19 20.14 12.22
N TRP A 417 13.19 19.38 12.64
CA TRP A 417 13.27 17.96 12.34
C TRP A 417 12.20 17.16 13.08
N ALA A 418 11.90 17.52 14.33
CA ALA A 418 10.88 16.90 15.18
C ALA A 418 10.11 17.96 15.99
N GLU A 419 9.46 18.90 15.29
CA GLU A 419 8.64 19.93 15.95
C GLU A 419 7.30 19.36 16.44
N PRO A 420 6.98 19.52 17.75
CA PRO A 420 5.66 19.21 18.27
C PRO A 420 4.59 20.17 17.69
N PRO A 421 3.36 19.69 17.47
CA PRO A 421 2.91 18.34 17.76
C PRO A 421 3.37 17.30 16.73
N ILE A 422 3.72 16.09 17.20
CA ILE A 422 4.15 14.96 16.37
C ILE A 422 2.94 14.13 15.98
N LYS A 423 2.76 13.93 14.67
CA LYS A 423 1.70 13.07 14.13
C LYS A 423 2.20 11.64 14.03
N GLY A 424 1.40 10.70 14.51
CA GLY A 424 1.63 9.28 14.32
C GLY A 424 0.50 8.66 13.51
N LEU A 425 0.87 7.95 12.46
CA LEU A 425 -0.01 7.16 11.61
C LEU A 425 0.42 5.70 11.65
N PHE A 426 -0.53 4.80 11.86
CA PHE A 426 -0.34 3.36 11.73
C PHE A 426 -1.37 2.77 10.78
N ALA A 427 -0.91 2.21 9.67
CA ALA A 427 -1.72 1.47 8.71
C ALA A 427 -1.57 -0.04 8.99
N ILE A 428 -2.57 -0.62 9.66
CA ILE A 428 -2.62 -2.04 10.02
C ILE A 428 -3.25 -2.82 8.86
N ALA A 429 -2.48 -3.71 8.25
CA ALA A 429 -2.94 -4.54 7.14
C ALA A 429 -3.99 -5.57 7.61
N PHE A 430 -5.13 -5.66 6.92
CA PHE A 430 -6.17 -6.65 7.20
C PHE A 430 -6.58 -7.46 5.97
N GLU A 431 -6.83 -8.75 6.17
CA GLU A 431 -7.38 -9.65 5.15
C GLU A 431 -8.68 -10.27 5.66
N TYR A 432 -9.73 -10.17 4.87
CA TYR A 432 -11.05 -10.71 5.17
C TYR A 432 -11.41 -11.77 4.13
N SER A 433 -11.79 -12.97 4.58
CA SER A 433 -12.28 -14.03 3.69
C SER A 433 -13.80 -13.95 3.57
N MET A 434 -14.29 -13.73 2.36
CA MET A 434 -15.71 -13.74 2.05
C MET A 434 -16.27 -15.17 2.22
N PRO A 435 -17.49 -15.30 2.76
CA PRO A 435 -18.15 -16.59 2.86
C PRO A 435 -18.42 -17.15 1.45
N LYS A 436 -18.20 -18.46 1.25
CA LYS A 436 -18.43 -19.14 -0.03
C LYS A 436 -19.90 -19.18 -0.46
N THR A 437 -20.81 -19.01 0.50
CA THR A 437 -22.25 -18.98 0.26
C THR A 437 -22.83 -17.73 0.90
N ASP A 438 -23.94 -17.23 0.36
CA ASP A 438 -24.66 -16.08 0.92
C ASP A 438 -25.34 -16.36 2.26
N ALA A 439 -25.19 -17.57 2.80
CA ALA A 439 -25.69 -17.92 4.11
C ALA A 439 -25.03 -17.02 5.18
N SER A 440 -25.84 -16.14 5.76
CA SER A 440 -25.48 -15.18 6.82
C SER A 440 -24.98 -15.85 8.11
N ALA A 441 -25.17 -17.16 8.26
CA ALA A 441 -25.03 -17.89 9.52
C ALA A 441 -23.59 -18.03 10.08
N ASN A 442 -22.53 -17.56 9.41
CA ASN A 442 -21.15 -17.71 9.90
C ASN A 442 -20.21 -16.56 9.49
N VAL A 443 -20.76 -15.36 9.28
CA VAL A 443 -19.94 -14.20 8.92
C VAL A 443 -19.04 -13.84 10.11
N LYS A 444 -17.71 -13.95 9.92
CA LYS A 444 -16.72 -13.53 10.91
C LYS A 444 -16.28 -12.11 10.61
N THR A 445 -16.62 -11.16 11.45
CA THR A 445 -16.08 -9.79 11.39
C THR A 445 -14.66 -9.78 11.95
N LYS A 446 -13.73 -9.12 11.27
CA LYS A 446 -12.41 -8.85 11.86
C LYS A 446 -12.51 -7.62 12.75
N GLN A 447 -12.39 -7.82 14.06
CA GLN A 447 -12.44 -6.75 15.04
C GLN A 447 -11.04 -6.37 15.50
N PHE A 448 -10.75 -5.07 15.41
CA PHE A 448 -9.62 -4.41 16.02
C PHE A 448 -10.07 -3.64 17.25
N GLU A 449 -9.32 -3.72 18.34
CA GLU A 449 -9.69 -3.07 19.60
C GLU A 449 -8.45 -2.50 20.28
N ALA A 450 -8.45 -1.18 20.45
CA ALA A 450 -7.36 -0.46 21.08
C ALA A 450 -7.46 -0.55 22.60
N ASN A 451 -6.32 -0.75 23.26
CA ASN A 451 -6.19 -0.69 24.71
C ASN A 451 -5.11 0.32 25.07
N TYR A 452 -5.48 1.23 25.95
CA TYR A 452 -4.62 2.27 26.50
C TYR A 452 -3.54 1.67 27.41
N ILE A 453 -2.30 2.17 27.29
CA ILE A 453 -1.22 1.90 28.24
C ILE A 453 -0.82 3.18 28.97
N ASP A 454 -0.42 4.22 28.24
CA ASP A 454 0.02 5.51 28.78
C ASP A 454 -0.10 6.66 27.78
N HIS A 455 -0.22 7.90 28.27
CA HIS A 455 -0.12 9.07 27.40
C HIS A 455 0.26 10.35 28.16
N TYR A 456 0.86 11.29 27.43
CA TYR A 456 1.10 12.66 27.89
C TYR A 456 0.93 13.62 26.71
N ASN A 457 0.24 14.75 26.94
CA ASN A 457 -0.07 15.74 25.89
C ASN A 457 -0.62 15.13 24.59
N LEU A 458 -1.55 14.18 24.73
CA LEU A 458 -2.26 13.53 23.63
C LEU A 458 -3.36 14.45 23.10
N THR A 459 -3.44 14.62 21.78
CA THR A 459 -4.55 15.34 21.14
C THR A 459 -5.80 14.49 21.13
N GLU A 460 -6.91 15.03 21.67
CA GLU A 460 -8.23 14.40 21.59
C GLU A 460 -9.06 14.98 20.45
N TYR A 461 -9.80 14.10 19.77
CA TYR A 461 -10.73 14.44 18.69
C TYR A 461 -12.17 14.27 19.17
N SER A 462 -13.00 15.29 18.98
CA SER A 462 -14.41 15.23 19.39
C SER A 462 -15.14 14.08 18.70
N ASN A 463 -15.93 13.32 19.47
CA ASN A 463 -16.70 12.15 19.01
C ASN A 463 -15.84 11.01 18.43
N ALA A 464 -14.54 10.96 18.72
CA ALA A 464 -13.68 9.90 18.20
C ALA A 464 -13.85 8.55 18.91
N ASN A 465 -14.29 8.54 20.18
CA ASN A 465 -14.55 7.31 20.94
C ASN A 465 -15.87 6.63 20.54
N GLN A 466 -15.94 6.15 19.31
CA GLN A 466 -17.06 5.40 18.76
C GLN A 466 -16.57 4.18 17.99
N THR A 467 -17.44 3.21 17.74
CA THR A 467 -17.07 2.06 16.89
C THR A 467 -17.05 2.48 15.43
N TYR A 468 -15.95 2.18 14.74
CA TYR A 468 -15.80 2.39 13.31
C TYR A 468 -16.02 1.07 12.58
N SER A 469 -16.91 1.06 11.58
CA SER A 469 -17.26 -0.16 10.85
C SER A 469 -17.05 0.00 9.34
N LEU A 470 -16.44 -1.01 8.73
CA LEU A 470 -16.41 -1.19 7.29
C LEU A 470 -17.43 -2.26 6.90
N VAL A 471 -18.43 -1.84 6.14
CA VAL A 471 -19.55 -2.67 5.69
C VAL A 471 -19.44 -2.88 4.19
N TYR A 472 -19.44 -4.14 3.74
CA TYR A 472 -19.47 -4.51 2.34
C TYR A 472 -20.70 -5.38 2.07
N GLN A 473 -21.53 -4.99 1.08
CA GLN A 473 -22.77 -5.70 0.74
C GLN A 473 -23.68 -5.98 1.96
N GLY A 474 -23.83 -4.98 2.83
CA GLY A 474 -24.64 -5.10 4.06
C GLY A 474 -24.03 -5.95 5.17
N LYS A 475 -22.81 -6.49 4.99
CA LYS A 475 -22.08 -7.28 5.98
C LYS A 475 -20.93 -6.48 6.57
N THR A 476 -20.81 -6.41 7.89
CA THR A 476 -19.68 -5.76 8.56
C THR A 476 -18.45 -6.66 8.47
N ILE A 477 -17.45 -6.25 7.67
CA ILE A 477 -16.25 -7.05 7.43
C ILE A 477 -15.10 -6.70 8.39
N VAL A 478 -14.99 -5.43 8.78
CA VAL A 478 -14.01 -4.93 9.75
C VAL A 478 -14.67 -4.00 10.74
N THR A 479 -14.30 -4.08 12.01
CA THR A 479 -14.65 -3.10 13.05
C THR A 479 -13.39 -2.64 13.79
N PHE A 480 -13.39 -1.38 14.22
CA PHE A 480 -12.39 -0.83 15.12
C PHE A 480 -13.05 -0.18 16.34
N LYS A 481 -12.57 -0.52 17.54
CA LYS A 481 -12.99 0.05 18.82
C LYS A 481 -11.83 0.82 19.46
N PRO A 482 -11.86 2.16 19.49
CA PRO A 482 -10.76 3.00 19.96
C PRO A 482 -10.60 3.04 21.49
N ASN A 483 -11.71 2.94 22.25
CA ASN A 483 -11.77 3.08 23.71
C ASN A 483 -11.32 4.44 24.28
N ASN A 484 -11.01 5.44 23.45
CA ASN A 484 -10.82 6.85 23.82
C ASN A 484 -10.98 7.77 22.59
N ASN A 485 -10.76 9.07 22.76
CA ASN A 485 -10.90 10.08 21.71
C ASN A 485 -9.60 10.35 20.92
N ALA A 486 -8.59 9.47 20.99
CA ALA A 486 -7.24 9.77 20.50
C ALA A 486 -7.01 9.54 19.00
N PHE A 487 -8.02 9.05 18.28
CA PHE A 487 -7.84 8.53 16.93
C PHE A 487 -8.73 9.22 15.89
N LYS A 488 -8.14 9.60 14.76
CA LYS A 488 -8.85 9.63 13.48
C LYS A 488 -8.69 8.26 12.83
N VAL A 489 -9.78 7.76 12.25
CA VAL A 489 -9.85 6.39 11.74
C VAL A 489 -10.36 6.41 10.32
N SER A 490 -9.67 5.70 9.44
CA SER A 490 -10.10 5.43 8.07
C SER A 490 -9.83 3.98 7.67
N PHE A 491 -10.55 3.52 6.65
CA PHE A 491 -10.22 2.29 5.94
C PHE A 491 -9.72 2.64 4.54
N GLU A 492 -8.57 2.10 4.16
CA GLU A 492 -7.86 2.56 2.97
C GLU A 492 -7.34 1.42 2.11
N GLN A 493 -7.17 1.71 0.82
CA GLN A 493 -6.73 0.75 -0.19
C GLN A 493 -7.56 -0.55 -0.13
N VAL A 494 -8.88 -0.46 0.06
CA VAL A 494 -9.74 -1.64 0.26
C VAL A 494 -10.14 -2.23 -1.09
N GLY A 495 -9.81 -3.50 -1.34
CA GLY A 495 -10.12 -4.15 -2.62
C GLY A 495 -10.15 -5.67 -2.56
N ILE A 496 -10.73 -6.26 -3.61
CA ILE A 496 -10.72 -7.70 -3.83
C ILE A 496 -9.30 -8.13 -4.22
N ALA A 497 -8.77 -9.15 -3.55
CA ALA A 497 -7.44 -9.65 -3.81
C ALA A 497 -7.36 -10.23 -5.23
N PRO A 498 -6.43 -9.80 -6.09
CA PRO A 498 -6.35 -10.26 -7.48
C PRO A 498 -5.98 -11.75 -7.58
N ASP A 499 -5.29 -12.27 -6.57
CA ASP A 499 -4.87 -13.66 -6.44
C ASP A 499 -5.96 -14.59 -5.90
N ASP A 500 -6.96 -14.04 -5.22
CA ASP A 500 -8.06 -14.79 -4.62
C ASP A 500 -9.31 -13.92 -4.53
N PRO A 501 -10.26 -14.04 -5.49
CA PRO A 501 -11.49 -13.25 -5.49
C PRO A 501 -12.38 -13.48 -4.27
N SER A 502 -12.11 -14.50 -3.43
CA SER A 502 -12.80 -14.71 -2.17
C SER A 502 -12.24 -13.88 -1.01
N LYS A 503 -11.22 -13.04 -1.25
CA LYS A 503 -10.58 -12.24 -0.20
C LYS A 503 -10.68 -10.74 -0.47
N ILE A 504 -10.88 -9.99 0.60
CA ILE A 504 -10.78 -8.53 0.62
C ILE A 504 -9.54 -8.17 1.43
N LYS A 505 -8.66 -7.34 0.86
CA LYS A 505 -7.47 -6.79 1.52
C LYS A 505 -7.64 -5.28 1.68
N GLY A 506 -7.00 -4.71 2.70
CA GLY A 506 -7.01 -3.28 2.96
C GLY A 506 -6.23 -2.90 4.20
N PHE A 507 -6.32 -1.63 4.60
CA PHE A 507 -5.68 -1.10 5.79
C PHE A 507 -6.69 -0.44 6.72
N LEU A 508 -6.59 -0.75 8.02
CA LEU A 508 -7.13 0.08 9.08
C LEU A 508 -6.08 1.13 9.40
N VAL A 509 -6.38 2.40 9.11
CA VAL A 509 -5.44 3.50 9.32
C VAL A 509 -5.86 4.28 10.55
N LEU A 510 -4.93 4.38 11.49
CA LEU A 510 -5.08 5.09 12.76
C LEU A 510 -4.16 6.30 12.75
N GLU A 511 -4.71 7.50 12.83
CA GLU A 511 -3.93 8.73 13.00
C GLU A 511 -4.15 9.30 14.39
N THR A 512 -3.07 9.68 15.06
CA THR A 512 -3.04 10.29 16.39
C THR A 512 -1.96 11.36 16.44
N GLU A 513 -1.93 12.17 17.49
CA GLU A 513 -1.01 13.31 17.60
C GLU A 513 -0.62 13.55 19.07
N VAL A 514 0.66 13.81 19.33
CA VAL A 514 1.21 14.01 20.68
C VAL A 514 2.08 15.27 20.74
N GLY A 515 2.16 15.86 21.93
CA GLY A 515 2.86 17.12 22.16
C GLY A 515 1.96 18.33 21.94
N LYS A 516 2.42 19.52 22.34
CA LYS A 516 1.66 20.76 22.24
C LYS A 516 2.48 21.91 21.68
N LEU A 517 1.80 22.81 20.98
CA LEU A 517 2.32 24.11 20.56
C LEU A 517 1.32 25.18 20.99
N SER A 518 1.78 26.14 21.80
CA SER A 518 0.96 27.25 22.29
C SER A 518 1.65 28.59 22.05
N GLN A 519 0.92 29.59 21.55
CA GLN A 519 1.41 30.97 21.53
C GLN A 519 1.27 31.57 22.93
N ILE A 520 2.40 31.87 23.57
CA ILE A 520 2.46 32.40 24.95
C ILE A 520 2.60 33.92 25.00
N ALA A 521 2.96 34.56 23.90
CA ALA A 521 3.06 36.01 23.81
C ALA A 521 2.61 36.55 22.45
N THR A 522 2.08 37.77 22.43
CA THR A 522 1.81 38.57 21.22
C THR A 522 2.77 39.75 21.08
N SER A 523 3.62 39.97 22.08
CA SER A 523 4.71 40.95 22.04
C SER A 523 5.81 40.57 23.01
N ILE A 524 7.06 40.83 22.63
CA ILE A 524 8.23 40.68 23.48
C ILE A 524 9.09 41.94 23.44
N SER A 525 9.82 42.21 24.52
CA SER A 525 10.85 43.25 24.56
C SER A 525 12.21 42.60 24.32
N VAL A 526 12.94 43.08 23.31
CA VAL A 526 14.30 42.62 23.00
C VAL A 526 15.26 43.80 23.07
N PHE A 527 16.45 43.59 23.64
CA PHE A 527 17.48 44.61 23.69
C PHE A 527 18.40 44.43 22.47
N ASN A 528 18.46 45.46 21.62
CA ASN A 528 19.41 45.56 20.52
C ASN A 528 20.24 46.83 20.74
N GLY A 529 21.28 46.73 21.58
CA GLY A 529 22.00 47.87 22.13
C GLY A 529 21.33 48.45 23.39
N SER A 530 21.33 49.78 23.53
CA SER A 530 20.86 50.47 24.74
C SER A 530 19.35 50.72 24.80
N THR A 531 18.61 50.49 23.72
CA THR A 531 17.17 50.80 23.65
C THR A 531 16.34 49.51 23.48
N PRO A 532 15.33 49.27 24.34
CA PRO A 532 14.45 48.13 24.17
C PRO A 532 13.58 48.31 22.92
N GLN A 533 13.58 47.30 22.05
CA GLN A 533 12.71 47.20 20.88
C GLN A 533 11.55 46.26 21.19
N ILE A 534 10.31 46.69 20.91
CA ILE A 534 9.14 45.81 21.02
C ILE A 534 8.95 45.08 19.69
N VAL A 535 9.01 43.75 19.72
CA VAL A 535 8.64 42.90 18.58
C VAL A 535 7.23 42.40 18.83
N LYS A 536 6.32 42.59 17.86
CA LYS A 536 4.91 42.16 17.96
C LYS A 536 4.64 40.97 17.03
N LEU A 537 3.73 40.11 17.46
CA LEU A 537 3.24 38.97 16.70
C LEU A 537 1.71 38.86 16.92
N PRO A 538 0.87 38.78 15.87
CA PRO A 538 -0.58 38.65 16.02
C PRO A 538 -0.97 37.42 16.85
N ALA A 539 -2.12 37.48 17.54
CA ALA A 539 -2.68 36.30 18.19
C ALA A 539 -3.04 35.21 17.17
N ASN A 540 -2.92 33.94 17.56
CA ASN A 540 -3.08 32.77 16.70
C ASN A 540 -2.08 32.72 15.53
N SER A 541 -0.90 33.31 15.71
CA SER A 541 0.21 33.14 14.75
C SER A 541 0.83 31.77 14.86
N THR A 542 1.63 31.40 13.87
CA THR A 542 2.43 30.17 13.83
C THR A 542 3.93 30.49 14.01
N PRO A 543 4.77 29.52 14.44
CA PRO A 543 6.20 29.73 14.66
C PRO A 543 6.93 30.33 13.46
N ASP A 544 6.57 29.94 12.23
CA ASP A 544 7.18 30.46 11.00
C ASP A 544 7.00 31.98 10.81
N LYS A 545 6.02 32.60 11.50
CA LYS A 545 5.78 34.05 11.48
C LYS A 545 6.59 34.82 12.52
N ALA A 546 7.15 34.17 13.53
CA ALA A 546 8.06 34.81 14.48
C ALA A 546 9.47 34.92 13.88
N PRO A 547 10.24 35.97 14.24
CA PRO A 547 11.68 35.96 14.00
C PRO A 547 12.32 34.74 14.65
N GLN A 548 13.09 33.97 13.88
CA GLN A 548 13.68 32.67 14.27
C GLN A 548 14.37 32.71 15.64
N GLN A 549 15.18 33.73 15.89
CA GLN A 549 15.91 33.92 17.16
C GLN A 549 15.02 34.14 18.40
N TYR A 550 13.72 34.37 18.22
CA TYR A 550 12.77 34.66 19.30
C TYR A 550 11.54 33.74 19.31
N GLU A 551 11.53 32.65 18.53
CA GLU A 551 10.38 31.74 18.47
C GLU A 551 9.96 31.23 19.84
N ASP A 552 10.92 30.80 20.65
CA ASP A 552 10.73 30.29 22.01
C ASP A 552 10.27 31.36 23.03
N LYS A 553 10.34 32.64 22.65
CA LYS A 553 9.76 33.74 23.45
C LYS A 553 8.29 34.01 23.09
N PHE A 554 7.88 33.67 21.87
CA PHE A 554 6.49 33.80 21.41
C PHE A 554 5.68 32.53 21.61
N PHE A 555 6.34 31.37 21.57
CA PHE A 555 5.72 30.05 21.58
C PHE A 555 6.33 29.16 22.65
N LYS A 556 5.48 28.30 23.21
CA LYS A 556 5.88 27.16 24.03
C LYS A 556 5.59 25.88 23.27
N LYS A 557 6.58 25.00 23.17
CA LYS A 557 6.43 23.62 22.74
C LYS A 557 6.52 22.72 23.96
N GLU A 558 5.73 21.66 23.98
CA GLU A 558 5.72 20.66 25.05
C GLU A 558 5.76 19.28 24.41
N GLU A 559 6.55 18.39 25.01
CA GLU A 559 6.68 16.99 24.62
C GLU A 559 5.37 16.22 24.84
N GLY A 560 5.33 14.97 24.41
CA GLY A 560 4.16 14.12 24.52
C GLY A 560 4.45 12.71 24.05
N HIS A 561 3.63 11.77 24.49
CA HIS A 561 3.72 10.38 24.08
C HIS A 561 2.34 9.74 24.12
N TYR A 562 2.20 8.65 23.36
CA TYR A 562 1.05 7.79 23.42
C TYR A 562 1.45 6.34 23.20
N TYR A 563 1.30 5.53 24.26
CA TYR A 563 1.54 4.10 24.27
C TYR A 563 0.19 3.38 24.29
N PHE A 564 -0.05 2.57 23.25
CA PHE A 564 -1.27 1.80 23.16
C PHE A 564 -1.03 0.48 22.43
N THR A 565 -1.97 -0.45 22.61
CA THR A 565 -2.01 -1.68 21.81
C THR A 565 -3.27 -1.75 21.00
N VAL A 566 -3.26 -2.49 19.90
CA VAL A 566 -4.44 -2.87 19.14
C VAL A 566 -4.47 -4.39 19.05
N THR A 567 -5.58 -4.99 19.49
CA THR A 567 -5.78 -6.45 19.40
C THR A 567 -6.66 -6.77 18.20
N GLU A 568 -6.27 -7.78 17.42
CA GLU A 568 -7.04 -8.28 16.27
C GLU A 568 -7.64 -9.66 16.58
N LYS A 569 -8.96 -9.76 16.48
CA LYS A 569 -9.72 -11.01 16.65
C LYS A 569 -10.79 -11.17 15.58
N ASN A 570 -11.19 -12.41 15.33
CA ASN A 570 -12.35 -12.69 14.49
C ASN A 570 -13.58 -12.91 15.39
N VAL A 571 -14.64 -12.14 15.18
CA VAL A 571 -15.88 -12.20 15.96
C VAL A 571 -17.02 -12.65 15.05
N SER A 572 -17.77 -13.67 15.44
CA SER A 572 -18.95 -14.08 14.68
C SER A 572 -20.08 -13.07 14.87
N SER A 573 -20.60 -12.52 13.78
CA SER A 573 -21.78 -11.64 13.83
C SER A 573 -23.04 -12.49 14.03
N GLY A 574 -23.60 -12.49 15.23
CA GLY A 574 -24.95 -13.03 15.48
C GLY A 574 -25.02 -14.49 15.92
N GLY A 575 -24.88 -14.70 17.23
CA GLY A 575 -25.92 -15.44 17.95
C GLY A 575 -26.75 -14.41 18.73
N PRO A 576 -28.09 -14.46 18.76
CA PRO A 576 -28.94 -13.56 19.56
C PRO A 576 -28.80 -13.72 21.10
N GLY A 577 -27.66 -14.20 21.62
CA GLY A 577 -27.55 -14.76 22.97
C GLY A 577 -26.41 -14.20 23.84
N GLY A 578 -26.08 -12.91 23.70
CA GLY A 578 -24.96 -12.28 24.44
C GLY A 578 -25.33 -11.30 25.56
N MET A 579 -26.62 -11.07 25.82
CA MET A 579 -27.07 -10.37 27.04
C MET A 579 -27.52 -11.41 28.08
N ILE A 580 -26.56 -12.14 28.65
CA ILE A 580 -26.74 -12.63 30.02
C ILE A 580 -26.01 -11.63 30.89
N GLU A 581 -26.80 -10.72 31.45
CA GLU A 581 -26.41 -9.94 32.62
C GLU A 581 -25.80 -10.87 33.67
N ASN A 582 -24.53 -10.65 34.01
CA ASN A 582 -23.96 -11.09 35.28
C ASN A 582 -24.61 -10.28 36.40
N ILE A 583 -25.88 -10.57 36.71
CA ILE A 583 -26.49 -10.24 37.99
C ILE A 583 -26.14 -11.39 38.94
N GLY A 584 -25.28 -11.09 39.91
CA GLY A 584 -25.23 -11.80 41.19
C GLY A 584 -24.14 -12.86 41.33
N ARG A 585 -23.07 -12.49 42.04
CA ARG A 585 -22.66 -13.15 43.30
C ARG A 585 -21.57 -12.32 43.99
N SER A 586 -22.01 -11.31 44.73
CA SER A 586 -21.37 -10.95 45.98
C SER A 586 -21.79 -11.99 47.03
N ASN A 587 -20.83 -12.74 47.54
CA ASN A 587 -20.82 -13.26 48.91
C ASN A 587 -19.54 -12.75 49.55
#